data_AF-A0A923U7K4-F1
#
_entry.id   AF-A0A923U7K4-F1
#
_cell.length_a   1.000
_cell.length_b   1.000
_cell.length_c   1.000
_cell.angle_alpha   90.00
_cell.angle_beta   90.00
_cell.angle_gamma   90.00
#
_symmetry.space_group_name_H-M   'P 1'
#
loop_
_entity.id
_entity.type
_entity.pdbx_description
1 polymer ?
#
loop_
_entity_poly.entity_id
_entity_poly.type
_entity_poly.pdbx_seq_one_letter_code
_entity_poly.pdbx_strand_id
1 'polypeptide(L)'
;MTNDQLGHIDPEILAMMAMGEPDILLADELHVQECARCLDELNSLMRVATLARSGSPLDLPLDAPGPAVWGSISRTLGLATDVMPVPFGTGVPAVPPPAAPDPATSSPPGATRLSARSSTRGHRASRQRRRVIAPILAGALAVVVATGAILVATNAFAPKTAAPKPTILAEA
;
A
#
# COMPACT_ATOMS: atom_id res chain seq x y z
N MET A 1 20.90 13.68 5.35
CA MET A 1 19.85 13.53 4.34
C MET A 1 20.56 13.33 3.02
N THR A 2 20.71 12.07 2.60
CA THR A 2 21.43 11.70 1.38
C THR A 2 20.68 12.26 0.17
N ASN A 3 21.43 12.77 -0.81
CA ASN A 3 20.96 13.45 -2.01
C ASN A 3 20.14 12.55 -2.97
N ASP A 4 19.82 11.34 -2.54
CA ASP A 4 19.23 10.25 -3.31
C ASP A 4 17.70 10.21 -3.18
N GLN A 5 17.10 11.12 -2.39
CA GLN A 5 15.69 11.07 -2.00
C GLN A 5 14.79 12.05 -2.78
N LEU A 6 15.36 13.02 -3.51
CA LEU A 6 14.61 14.09 -4.19
C LEU A 6 13.88 13.66 -5.48
N GLY A 7 14.05 12.42 -5.94
CA GLY A 7 13.46 11.92 -7.19
C GLY A 7 12.64 10.63 -7.06
N HIS A 8 12.42 10.16 -5.83
CA HIS A 8 11.74 8.90 -5.55
C HIS A 8 10.57 9.13 -4.59
N ILE A 9 9.65 8.17 -4.56
CA ILE A 9 8.55 8.16 -3.60
C ILE A 9 9.13 8.11 -2.18
N ASP A 10 8.43 8.75 -1.24
CA ASP A 10 8.78 8.66 0.17
C ASP A 10 8.75 7.18 0.63
N PRO A 11 9.84 6.66 1.24
CA PRO A 11 9.88 5.28 1.71
C PRO A 11 8.71 4.90 2.64
N GLU A 12 8.13 5.85 3.36
CA GLU A 12 6.93 5.59 4.18
C GLU A 12 5.73 5.18 3.31
N ILE A 13 5.54 5.83 2.16
CA ILE A 13 4.46 5.49 1.23
C ILE A 13 4.70 4.11 0.59
N LEU A 14 5.95 3.77 0.25
CA LEU A 14 6.30 2.42 -0.22
C LEU A 14 6.02 1.35 0.84
N ALA A 15 6.26 1.65 2.12
CA ALA A 15 5.92 0.74 3.22
C ALA A 15 4.40 0.56 3.36
N MET A 16 3.62 1.63 3.26
CA MET A 16 2.15 1.54 3.26
C MET A 16 1.62 0.70 2.09
N MET A 17 2.15 0.92 0.88
CA MET A 17 1.85 0.09 -0.29
C MET A 17 2.17 -1.40 -0.03
N ALA A 18 3.34 -1.71 0.52
CA ALA A 18 3.77 -3.08 0.81
C ALA A 18 2.88 -3.80 1.84
N MET A 19 2.37 -3.06 2.83
CA MET A 19 1.42 -3.56 3.83
C MET A 19 -0.01 -3.70 3.28
N GLY A 20 -0.30 -3.10 2.12
CA GLY A 20 -1.62 -3.09 1.50
C GLY A 20 -2.57 -2.08 2.15
N GLU A 21 -2.04 -1.00 2.73
CA GLU A 21 -2.86 0.08 3.27
C GLU A 21 -3.58 0.82 2.13
N PRO A 22 -4.87 1.16 2.29
CA PRO A 22 -5.60 2.02 1.34
C PRO A 22 -5.03 3.45 1.28
N ASP A 23 -5.64 4.28 0.43
CA ASP A 23 -5.37 5.73 0.32
C ASP A 23 -4.00 6.12 -0.26
N ILE A 24 -3.43 5.26 -1.11
CA ILE A 24 -2.28 5.60 -1.96
C ILE A 24 -2.74 6.47 -3.14
N LEU A 25 -1.97 7.52 -3.45
CA LEU A 25 -2.26 8.39 -4.58
C LEU A 25 -1.96 7.67 -5.90
N LEU A 26 -2.82 7.86 -6.91
CA LEU A 26 -2.61 7.29 -8.25
C LEU A 26 -1.26 7.70 -8.86
N ALA A 27 -0.77 8.91 -8.55
CA ALA A 27 0.53 9.39 -9.02
C ALA A 27 1.69 8.54 -8.47
N ASP A 28 1.60 8.09 -7.22
CA ASP A 28 2.61 7.24 -6.60
C ASP A 28 2.56 5.83 -7.21
N GLU A 29 1.36 5.29 -7.43
CA GLU A 29 1.20 3.99 -8.12
C GLU A 29 1.77 4.00 -9.54
N LEU A 30 1.58 5.08 -10.29
CA LEU A 30 2.15 5.26 -11.63
C LEU A 30 3.67 5.40 -11.57
N HIS A 31 4.20 6.19 -10.63
CA HIS A 31 5.63 6.35 -10.48
C HIS A 31 6.33 5.03 -10.12
N VAL A 32 5.75 4.18 -9.26
CA VAL A 32 6.29 2.84 -8.99
C VAL A 32 6.36 1.99 -10.27
N GLN A 33 5.35 2.06 -11.13
CA GLN A 33 5.34 1.29 -12.38
C GLN A 33 6.40 1.76 -13.39
N GLU A 34 6.77 3.04 -13.36
CA GLU A 34 7.72 3.65 -14.28
C GLU A 34 9.16 3.70 -13.73
N CYS A 35 9.33 3.66 -12.40
CA CYS A 35 10.62 3.77 -11.74
C CYS A 35 11.11 2.42 -11.20
N ALA A 36 12.09 1.81 -11.89
CA ALA A 36 12.66 0.52 -11.52
C ALA A 36 13.17 0.49 -10.06
N ARG A 37 13.76 1.58 -9.56
CA ARG A 37 14.26 1.64 -8.18
C ARG A 37 13.13 1.58 -7.15
N CYS A 38 12.08 2.37 -7.34
CA CYS A 38 10.92 2.36 -6.44
C CYS A 38 10.21 1.00 -6.47
N LEU A 39 10.16 0.36 -7.64
CA LEU A 39 9.62 -0.99 -7.79
C LEU A 39 10.48 -2.03 -7.05
N ASP A 40 11.81 -1.97 -7.17
CA ASP A 40 12.73 -2.88 -6.47
C ASP A 40 12.62 -2.73 -4.94
N GLU A 41 12.52 -1.49 -4.45
CA GLU A 41 12.34 -1.21 -3.04
C GLU A 41 10.98 -1.70 -2.54
N LEU A 42 9.89 -1.44 -3.27
CA LEU A 42 8.57 -1.96 -2.95
C LEU A 42 8.57 -3.49 -2.90
N ASN A 43 9.18 -4.16 -3.88
CA ASN A 43 9.30 -5.62 -3.90
C ASN A 43 10.07 -6.16 -2.68
N SER A 44 11.10 -5.45 -2.22
CA SER A 44 11.82 -5.79 -1.00
C SER A 44 10.92 -5.72 0.23
N LEU A 45 10.18 -4.62 0.38
CA LEU A 45 9.25 -4.43 1.48
C LEU A 45 8.11 -5.46 1.45
N MET A 46 7.58 -5.78 0.27
CA MET A 46 6.54 -6.79 0.08
C MET A 46 7.00 -8.18 0.52
N ARG A 47 8.26 -8.56 0.27
CA ARG A 47 8.81 -9.83 0.76
C ARG A 47 8.81 -9.88 2.28
N VAL A 48 9.27 -8.82 2.95
CA VAL A 48 9.26 -8.73 4.43
C VAL A 48 7.82 -8.80 4.96
N ALA A 49 6.91 -8.02 4.38
CA ALA A 49 5.50 -8.03 4.76
C ALA A 49 4.83 -9.40 4.55
N THR A 50 5.25 -10.14 3.53
CA THR A 50 4.76 -11.50 3.25
C THR A 50 5.29 -12.49 4.29
N LEU A 51 6.59 -12.44 4.60
CA LEU A 51 7.21 -13.28 5.63
C LEU A 51 6.54 -13.04 6.99
N ALA A 52 6.37 -11.78 7.39
CA ALA A 52 5.71 -11.42 8.63
C ALA A 52 4.27 -11.95 8.72
N ARG A 53 3.50 -11.88 7.62
CA ARG A 53 2.11 -12.39 7.57
C ARG A 53 2.01 -13.90 7.50
N SER A 54 2.96 -14.56 6.84
CA SER A 54 2.94 -16.01 6.66
C SER A 54 2.99 -16.77 7.98
N GLY A 55 3.54 -16.15 9.03
CA GLY A 55 3.82 -16.84 10.29
C GLY A 55 4.73 -18.06 10.08
N SER A 56 5.41 -18.16 8.93
CA SER A 56 6.37 -19.21 8.66
C SER A 56 7.38 -19.21 9.79
N PRO A 57 7.64 -20.38 10.40
CA PRO A 57 8.70 -20.49 11.38
C PRO A 57 9.96 -19.91 10.75
N LEU A 58 10.43 -18.80 11.30
CA LEU A 58 11.79 -18.37 11.03
C LEU A 58 12.70 -19.49 11.56
N ASP A 59 13.86 -19.69 10.95
CA ASP A 59 14.87 -20.62 11.49
C ASP A 59 15.39 -20.17 12.89
N LEU A 60 14.86 -19.06 13.42
CA LEU A 60 15.06 -18.61 14.78
C LEU A 60 13.87 -19.00 15.67
N PRO A 61 14.13 -19.62 16.84
CA PRO A 61 13.10 -19.82 17.85
C PRO A 61 12.58 -18.46 18.34
N LEU A 62 11.27 -18.25 18.25
CA LEU A 62 10.60 -17.12 18.89
C LEU A 62 10.17 -17.52 20.31
N ASP A 63 10.44 -16.64 21.27
CA ASP A 63 9.97 -16.83 22.64
C ASP A 63 8.45 -16.69 22.70
N ALA A 64 7.79 -17.65 23.34
CA ALA A 64 6.36 -17.58 23.56
C ALA A 64 6.04 -16.48 24.60
N PRO A 65 4.98 -15.67 24.38
CA PRO A 65 4.54 -14.70 25.37
C PRO A 65 4.12 -15.38 26.67
N GLY A 66 4.52 -14.79 27.80
CA GLY A 66 4.28 -15.33 29.13
C GLY A 66 2.80 -15.34 29.56
N PRO A 67 2.45 -16.08 30.63
CA PRO A 67 1.06 -16.29 31.06
C PRO A 67 0.34 -15.00 31.46
N ALA A 68 1.07 -13.98 31.95
CA ALA A 68 0.48 -12.69 32.32
C ALA A 68 -0.09 -11.94 31.10
N VAL A 69 0.56 -12.04 29.94
CA VAL A 69 0.10 -11.40 28.69
C VAL A 69 -1.22 -12.04 28.26
N TRP A 70 -1.27 -13.37 28.24
CA TRP A 70 -2.47 -14.11 27.91
C TRP A 70 -3.60 -13.86 28.90
N GLY A 71 -3.32 -13.85 30.21
CA GLY A 71 -4.30 -13.51 31.23
C GLY A 71 -4.88 -12.09 31.08
N SER A 72 -4.08 -11.14 30.60
CA SER A 72 -4.58 -9.79 30.27
C SER A 72 -5.52 -9.83 29.06
N ILE A 73 -5.12 -10.48 27.97
CA ILE A 73 -5.93 -10.61 26.75
C ILE A 73 -7.28 -11.29 27.06
N SER A 74 -7.26 -12.40 27.80
CA SER A 74 -8.47 -13.12 28.18
C SER A 74 -9.44 -12.25 28.99
N ARG A 75 -8.93 -11.44 29.93
CA ARG A 75 -9.76 -10.49 30.69
C ARG A 75 -10.33 -9.38 29.81
N THR A 76 -9.52 -8.79 28.92
CA THR A 76 -9.98 -7.74 28.01
C THR A 76 -11.07 -8.23 27.06
N LEU A 77 -10.94 -9.47 26.59
CA LEU A 77 -11.92 -10.08 25.68
C LEU A 77 -13.12 -10.73 26.41
N GLY A 78 -13.12 -10.76 27.75
CA GLY A 78 -14.18 -11.41 28.52
C GLY A 78 -14.23 -12.93 28.37
N LEU A 79 -13.10 -13.56 28.03
CA LEU A 79 -13.00 -15.01 27.89
C LEU A 79 -13.02 -15.69 29.26
N ALA A 80 -13.62 -16.88 29.32
CA ALA A 80 -13.61 -17.70 30.52
C ALA A 80 -12.18 -18.19 30.85
N THR A 81 -11.91 -18.44 32.12
CA THR A 81 -10.56 -18.76 32.64
C THR A 81 -10.05 -20.14 32.20
N ASP A 82 -10.93 -20.99 31.69
CA ASP A 82 -10.62 -22.30 31.11
C ASP A 82 -10.18 -22.22 29.64
N VAL A 83 -10.35 -21.06 28.98
CA VAL A 83 -9.83 -20.81 27.63
C VAL A 83 -8.34 -20.50 27.72
N MET A 84 -7.52 -21.55 27.56
CA MET A 84 -6.07 -21.42 27.52
C MET A 84 -5.54 -21.41 26.08
N PRO A 85 -4.56 -20.54 25.76
CA PRO A 85 -3.87 -20.61 24.48
C PRO A 85 -3.18 -21.96 24.35
N VAL A 86 -3.40 -22.64 23.23
CA VAL A 86 -2.60 -23.81 22.86
C VAL A 86 -1.19 -23.29 22.54
N PRO A 87 -0.11 -23.91 23.08
CA PRO A 87 1.24 -23.51 22.75
C PRO A 87 1.47 -23.49 21.24
N PHE A 88 1.98 -22.36 20.72
CA PHE A 88 2.43 -22.28 19.34
C PHE A 88 3.51 -23.34 19.10
N GLY A 89 3.34 -24.19 18.09
CA GLY A 89 4.31 -25.22 17.71
C GLY A 89 3.93 -26.67 18.04
N THR A 90 2.83 -26.93 18.77
CA THR A 90 2.18 -28.25 18.66
C THR A 90 1.52 -28.28 17.29
N GLY A 91 2.21 -28.87 16.30
CA GLY A 91 1.80 -28.88 14.91
C GLY A 91 0.29 -29.05 14.80
N VAL A 92 -0.37 -28.13 14.10
CA VAL A 92 -1.77 -28.31 13.70
C VAL A 92 -1.86 -29.73 13.16
N PRO A 93 -2.70 -30.64 13.71
CA PRO A 93 -2.88 -31.93 13.09
C PRO A 93 -3.28 -31.63 11.66
N ALA A 94 -2.43 -32.05 10.71
CA ALA A 94 -2.67 -31.82 9.30
C ALA A 94 -4.12 -32.23 9.06
N VAL A 95 -4.98 -31.26 8.69
CA VAL A 95 -6.36 -31.56 8.32
C VAL A 95 -6.20 -32.61 7.23
N PRO A 96 -6.60 -33.88 7.46
CA PRO A 96 -6.42 -34.90 6.44
C PRO A 96 -7.17 -34.38 5.21
N PRO A 97 -6.56 -34.48 4.01
CA PRO A 97 -7.27 -34.11 2.79
C PRO A 97 -8.64 -34.79 2.81
N PRO A 98 -9.72 -34.10 2.40
CA PRO A 98 -11.03 -34.71 2.36
C PRO A 98 -10.88 -36.02 1.61
N ALA A 99 -11.18 -37.14 2.30
CA ALA A 99 -11.14 -38.45 1.68
C ALA A 99 -11.96 -38.36 0.40
N ALA A 100 -11.36 -38.78 -0.72
CA ALA A 100 -12.05 -38.82 -2.00
C ALA A 100 -13.40 -39.54 -1.78
N PRO A 101 -14.53 -38.99 -2.24
CA PRO A 101 -15.80 -39.65 -2.10
C PRO A 101 -15.74 -40.99 -2.84
N ASP A 102 -15.94 -42.09 -2.10
CA ASP A 102 -16.14 -43.41 -2.68
C ASP A 102 -17.30 -43.34 -3.70
N PRO A 103 -17.10 -43.75 -4.96
CA PRO A 103 -18.15 -43.74 -5.96
C PRO A 103 -19.00 -44.99 -5.79
N ALA A 104 -19.70 -45.15 -4.66
CA ALA A 104 -20.72 -46.17 -4.53
C ALA A 104 -21.75 -45.86 -3.43
N THR A 105 -23.00 -45.79 -3.86
CA THR A 105 -24.24 -45.82 -3.07
C THR A 105 -24.89 -44.47 -2.80
N SER A 106 -25.57 -44.01 -3.85
CA SER A 106 -26.73 -43.12 -3.80
C SER A 106 -27.82 -43.66 -2.84
N SER A 107 -28.15 -42.90 -1.80
CA SER A 107 -29.53 -42.53 -1.41
C SER A 107 -29.57 -41.77 -0.08
N PRO A 108 -29.98 -40.49 -0.06
CA PRO A 108 -30.41 -39.83 1.17
C PRO A 108 -31.94 -39.94 1.34
N PRO A 109 -32.47 -40.47 2.46
CA PRO A 109 -33.85 -40.17 2.86
C PRO A 109 -33.92 -38.74 3.40
N GLY A 110 -35.07 -38.12 3.18
CA GLY A 110 -35.30 -36.68 3.31
C GLY A 110 -34.78 -36.04 4.59
N ALA A 111 -33.95 -35.00 4.40
CA ALA A 111 -33.76 -33.93 5.35
C ALA A 111 -34.15 -32.62 4.67
N THR A 112 -35.19 -32.03 5.24
CA THR A 112 -35.87 -30.78 4.94
C THR A 112 -34.94 -29.69 4.38
N ARG A 113 -35.19 -29.28 3.13
CA ARG A 113 -34.57 -28.09 2.53
C ARG A 113 -35.09 -26.84 3.24
N LEU A 114 -34.39 -26.40 4.29
CA LEU A 114 -34.51 -25.03 4.77
C LEU A 114 -33.86 -24.11 3.73
N SER A 115 -34.72 -23.52 2.89
CA SER A 115 -34.38 -22.39 2.03
C SER A 115 -33.83 -21.23 2.87
N ALA A 116 -32.52 -21.16 3.04
CA ALA A 116 -31.87 -19.91 3.42
C ALA A 116 -31.85 -19.00 2.19
N ARG A 117 -32.95 -18.24 2.05
CA ARG A 117 -33.07 -17.13 1.12
C ARG A 117 -31.87 -16.19 1.29
N SER A 118 -31.18 -15.97 0.18
CA SER A 118 -30.54 -14.72 -0.22
C SER A 118 -30.56 -13.59 0.83
N SER A 119 -29.38 -13.20 1.31
CA SER A 119 -29.12 -11.77 1.46
C SER A 119 -27.70 -11.44 1.00
N THR A 120 -27.63 -11.00 -0.25
CA THR A 120 -26.56 -10.14 -0.76
C THR A 120 -26.60 -8.82 0.01
N ARG A 121 -26.10 -8.84 1.25
CA ARG A 121 -26.03 -7.68 2.14
C ARG A 121 -24.55 -7.43 2.50
N GLY A 122 -23.78 -7.01 1.50
CA GLY A 122 -22.37 -6.65 1.67
C GLY A 122 -21.88 -5.49 0.80
N HIS A 123 -22.49 -5.28 -0.38
CA HIS A 123 -22.01 -4.25 -1.32
C HIS A 123 -22.70 -2.88 -1.20
N ARG A 124 -23.50 -2.65 -0.15
CA ARG A 124 -24.17 -1.34 0.08
C ARG A 124 -23.58 -0.51 1.22
N ALA A 125 -22.53 -0.96 1.89
CA ALA A 125 -21.88 -0.20 2.97
C ALA A 125 -20.72 0.70 2.49
N SER A 126 -20.15 0.47 1.30
CA SER A 126 -19.00 1.27 0.81
C SER A 126 -19.39 2.54 0.04
N ARG A 127 -20.66 2.72 -0.35
CA ARG A 127 -21.13 3.94 -1.04
C ARG A 127 -21.59 5.06 -0.09
N GLN A 128 -21.78 4.76 1.19
CA GLN A 128 -22.35 5.72 2.15
C GLN A 128 -21.30 6.64 2.80
N ARG A 129 -20.00 6.30 2.75
CA ARG A 129 -18.90 7.21 3.15
C ARG A 129 -18.57 8.26 2.08
N ARG A 130 -19.10 8.16 0.86
CA ARG A 130 -18.89 9.13 -0.24
C ARG A 130 -19.83 10.34 -0.22
N ARG A 131 -20.56 10.61 0.87
CA ARG A 131 -21.58 11.69 0.93
C ARG A 131 -21.42 12.70 2.07
N VAL A 132 -20.24 12.85 2.65
CA VAL A 132 -19.98 13.89 3.67
C VAL A 132 -18.88 14.89 3.29
N ILE A 133 -18.52 14.98 2.01
CA ILE A 133 -17.70 16.10 1.53
C ILE A 133 -18.47 16.79 0.42
N ALA A 134 -19.35 17.71 0.83
CA ALA A 134 -19.86 18.74 -0.05
C ALA A 134 -18.71 19.72 -0.39
N PRO A 135 -18.58 20.15 -1.65
CA PRO A 135 -17.48 20.99 -2.09
C PRO A 135 -17.71 22.44 -1.64
N ILE A 136 -16.68 23.08 -1.06
CA ILE A 136 -16.64 24.54 -0.93
C ILE A 136 -16.19 25.10 -2.29
N LEU A 137 -17.12 25.76 -2.95
CA LEU A 137 -16.92 26.64 -4.10
C LEU A 137 -16.07 27.87 -3.72
N ALA A 138 -15.26 28.30 -4.69
CA ALA A 138 -14.73 29.65 -4.92
C ALA A 138 -13.51 30.12 -4.10
N GLY A 139 -12.35 30.18 -4.79
CA GLY A 139 -11.16 30.89 -4.32
C GLY A 139 -9.99 30.88 -5.31
N ALA A 140 -9.97 31.86 -6.23
CA ALA A 140 -8.79 32.41 -6.90
C ALA A 140 -8.19 31.69 -8.14
N LEU A 141 -8.80 32.02 -9.29
CA LEU A 141 -8.21 32.18 -10.63
C LEU A 141 -7.08 33.25 -10.67
N ALA A 142 -6.13 33.26 -9.74
CA ALA A 142 -5.18 34.39 -9.57
C ALA A 142 -3.69 34.03 -9.39
N VAL A 143 -3.23 32.82 -9.74
CA VAL A 143 -1.79 32.48 -9.67
C VAL A 143 -1.15 32.22 -11.05
N VAL A 144 -1.93 31.95 -12.10
CA VAL A 144 -1.38 31.69 -13.45
C VAL A 144 -0.86 32.95 -14.17
N VAL A 145 -1.22 34.16 -13.71
CA VAL A 145 -0.76 35.42 -14.35
C VAL A 145 0.56 35.95 -13.73
N ALA A 146 0.93 35.52 -12.52
CA ALA A 146 2.14 36.05 -11.84
C ALA A 146 3.44 35.34 -12.26
N THR A 147 3.41 34.06 -12.65
CA THR A 147 4.61 33.33 -13.12
C THR A 147 4.91 33.56 -14.61
N GLY A 148 3.93 33.94 -15.43
CA GLY A 148 4.14 34.23 -16.85
C GLY A 148 4.88 35.55 -17.13
N ALA A 149 4.76 36.55 -16.25
CA ALA A 149 5.40 37.86 -16.43
C ALA A 149 6.90 37.86 -16.08
N ILE A 150 7.37 36.92 -15.26
CA ILE A 150 8.77 36.87 -14.79
C ILE A 150 9.70 36.25 -15.86
N LEU A 151 9.19 35.40 -16.75
CA LEU A 151 10.00 34.75 -17.80
C LEU A 151 10.15 35.57 -19.10
N VAL A 152 9.35 36.61 -19.32
CA VAL A 152 9.47 37.47 -20.52
C VAL A 152 10.47 38.62 -20.29
N ALA A 153 10.63 39.09 -19.05
CA ALA A 153 11.50 40.24 -18.75
C ALA A 153 13.01 39.89 -18.74
N THR A 154 13.39 38.64 -18.47
CA THR A 154 14.81 38.24 -18.43
C THR A 154 15.41 37.90 -19.80
N ASN A 155 14.58 37.72 -20.84
CA ASN A 155 15.03 37.42 -22.20
C ASN A 155 15.23 38.67 -23.09
N ALA A 156 14.84 39.86 -22.61
CA ALA A 156 14.96 41.12 -23.35
C ALA A 156 16.27 41.90 -23.09
N PHE A 157 17.10 41.43 -22.14
CA PHE A 157 18.37 42.05 -21.76
C PHE A 157 19.59 41.22 -22.19
N ALA A 158 19.56 40.65 -23.40
CA ALA A 158 20.79 40.25 -24.06
C ALA A 158 21.44 41.52 -24.67
N PRO A 159 22.57 42.02 -24.14
CA PRO A 159 23.30 43.09 -24.80
C PRO A 159 23.81 42.57 -26.14
N LYS A 160 23.47 43.27 -27.23
CA LYS A 160 24.12 43.09 -28.53
C LYS A 160 25.59 43.48 -28.38
N THR A 161 26.45 42.51 -28.10
CA THR A 161 27.90 42.73 -28.18
C THR A 161 28.24 43.01 -29.63
N ALA A 162 28.68 44.24 -29.88
CA ALA A 162 29.17 44.71 -31.16
C ALA A 162 30.29 43.80 -31.68
N ALA A 163 30.22 43.44 -32.96
CA ALA A 163 31.26 42.70 -33.65
C ALA A 163 32.58 43.51 -33.64
N PRO A 164 33.75 42.89 -33.39
CA PRO A 164 35.02 43.59 -33.56
C PRO A 164 35.28 43.87 -35.05
N LYS A 165 35.70 45.10 -35.37
CA LYS A 165 36.16 45.50 -36.71
C LYS A 165 37.36 44.63 -37.14
N PRO A 166 37.37 44.04 -38.35
CA PRO A 166 38.57 43.42 -38.87
C PRO A 166 39.58 44.52 -39.24
N THR A 167 40.72 44.55 -38.54
CA THR A 167 41.88 45.33 -38.98
C THR A 167 42.64 44.47 -39.98
N ILE A 168 42.52 44.82 -41.26
CA ILE A 168 43.39 44.31 -42.33
C ILE A 168 44.74 45.00 -42.15
N LEU A 169 45.79 44.23 -41.83
CA LEU A 169 47.17 44.64 -42.06
C LEU A 169 47.62 43.99 -43.37
N ALA A 170 47.66 44.83 -44.40
CA ALA A 170 48.45 44.62 -45.60
C ALA A 170 49.90 45.06 -45.35
N GLU A 171 50.78 44.66 -46.27
CA GLU A 171 52.21 45.03 -46.46
C GLU A 171 53.22 44.32 -45.55
N ALA A 172 54.37 43.84 -46.05
CA ALA A 172 54.95 43.78 -47.41
C ALA A 172 56.02 42.68 -47.43
#